data_AF-D8RBL6-F1
#
_entry.id   AF-D8RBL6-F1
#
_cell.length_a   1.000
_cell.length_b   1.000
_cell.length_c   1.000
_cell.angle_alpha   90.00
_cell.angle_beta   90.00
_cell.angle_gamma   90.00
#
_symmetry.space_group_name_H-M   'P 1'
#
loop_
_entity.id
_entity.type
_entity.pdbx_description
1 polymer ?
#
loop_
_entity_poly.entity_id
_entity_poly.type
_entity_poly.pdbx_seq_one_letter_code
_entity_poly.pdbx_strand_id
1 'polypeptide(L)'
;KKVLIFKTTGEIISSYDRLESKLFALGWHRYTGELEPMLAFDRERKQYFHPKPGSCFISLPLDFDKLRIIHLYGIVVQTRTAFAIREI
;
A
#
# COMPACT_ATOMS: atom_id res chain seq x y z
N LYS A 1 16.87 6.30 9.39
CA LYS A 1 16.17 5.36 8.46
C LYS A 1 14.75 5.89 8.21
N LYS A 2 14.17 5.76 7.01
CA LYS A 2 12.78 6.22 6.75
C LYS A 2 11.79 5.07 6.96
N VAL A 3 10.69 5.33 7.67
CA VAL A 3 9.64 4.35 7.98
C VAL A 3 8.26 4.90 7.62
N LEU A 4 7.35 4.00 7.24
CA LEU A 4 5.95 4.33 7.02
C LEU A 4 5.19 4.24 8.34
N ILE A 5 4.40 5.27 8.65
CA ILE A 5 3.53 5.30 9.83
C ILE A 5 2.08 5.50 9.43
N PHE A 6 1.17 4.84 10.14
CA PHE A 6 -0.25 5.13 10.05
C PHE A 6 -0.59 6.28 11.00
N LYS A 7 -1.05 7.43 10.47
CA LYS A 7 -1.14 8.67 11.26
C LYS A 7 -2.14 8.58 12.40
N THR A 8 -3.26 7.89 12.20
CA THR A 8 -4.34 7.83 13.21
C THR A 8 -3.91 7.13 14.49
N THR A 9 -3.06 6.10 14.41
CA THR A 9 -2.60 5.33 15.58
C THR A 9 -1.13 5.57 15.94
N GLY A 10 -0.36 6.22 15.07
CA GLY A 10 1.09 6.34 15.19
C GLY A 10 1.85 5.03 14.94
N GLU A 11 1.16 3.97 14.48
CA GLU A 11 1.74 2.64 14.29
C GLU A 11 2.78 2.66 13.16
N ILE A 12 3.97 2.10 13.45
CA ILE A 12 4.99 1.85 12.43
C ILE A 12 4.58 0.63 11.62
N ILE A 13 4.53 0.80 10.30
CA ILE A 13 4.24 -0.28 9.37
C ILE A 13 5.55 -0.99 9.03
N SER A 14 5.68 -2.22 9.53
CA SER A 14 6.88 -3.05 9.38
C SER A 14 6.66 -4.34 8.59
N SER A 15 5.44 -4.61 8.12
CA SER A 15 5.11 -5.78 7.30
C SER A 15 3.91 -5.51 6.39
N TYR A 16 3.69 -6.38 5.41
CA TYR A 16 2.51 -6.31 4.57
C TYR A 16 1.22 -6.55 5.34
N ASP A 17 1.18 -7.47 6.30
CA ASP A 17 -0.05 -7.73 7.07
C ASP A 17 -0.53 -6.48 7.82
N ARG A 18 0.41 -5.72 8.40
CA ARG A 18 0.10 -4.44 9.05
C ARG A 18 -0.38 -3.40 8.05
N LEU A 19 0.29 -3.30 6.89
CA LEU A 19 -0.11 -2.37 5.83
C LEU A 19 -1.51 -2.69 5.30
N GLU A 20 -1.75 -3.96 4.96
CA GLU A 20 -3.00 -4.48 4.40
C GLU A 20 -4.15 -4.28 5.40
N SER A 21 -3.95 -4.58 6.68
CA SER A 21 -4.94 -4.31 7.74
C SER A 21 -5.40 -2.85 7.74
N LYS A 22 -4.48 -1.88 7.64
CA LYS A 22 -4.83 -0.46 7.60
C LYS A 22 -5.45 -0.04 6.27
N LEU A 23 -4.93 -0.54 5.14
CA LEU A 23 -5.48 -0.27 3.81
C LEU A 23 -6.93 -0.76 3.72
N PHE A 24 -7.23 -1.97 4.19
CA PHE A 24 -8.57 -2.54 4.16
C PHE A 24 -9.53 -1.76 5.06
N ALA A 25 -9.08 -1.32 6.24
CA ALA A 25 -9.86 -0.43 7.10
C ALA A 25 -10.18 0.93 6.44
N LEU A 26 -9.34 1.38 5.49
CA LEU A 26 -9.57 2.56 4.67
C LEU A 26 -10.41 2.29 3.41
N GLY A 27 -10.88 1.06 3.20
CA GLY A 27 -11.69 0.66 2.03
C GLY A 27 -10.88 0.31 0.78
N TRP A 28 -9.58 0.01 0.93
CA TRP A 28 -8.78 -0.55 -0.16
C TRP A 28 -9.01 -2.04 -0.28
N HIS A 29 -8.81 -2.57 -1.49
CA HIS A 29 -8.88 -3.98 -1.79
C HIS A 29 -7.61 -4.43 -2.48
N ARG A 30 -7.20 -5.68 -2.28
CA ARG A 30 -6.04 -6.28 -2.94
C ARG A 30 -6.48 -6.94 -4.24
N TYR A 31 -5.73 -6.72 -5.32
CA TYR A 31 -5.84 -7.56 -6.49
C TYR A 31 -5.22 -8.92 -6.20
N THR A 32 -6.06 -9.95 -6.21
CA THR A 32 -5.61 -11.34 -6.23
C THR A 32 -5.62 -11.80 -7.67
N GLY A 33 -4.47 -12.19 -8.20
CA GLY A 33 -4.34 -12.64 -9.60
C GLY A 33 -5.22 -13.84 -9.97
N GLU A 34 -5.81 -14.51 -8.98
CA GLU A 34 -6.80 -15.58 -9.15
C GLU A 34 -8.19 -15.08 -9.57
N LEU A 35 -8.60 -13.90 -9.11
CA LEU A 35 -9.94 -13.34 -9.39
C LEU A 35 -9.95 -12.47 -10.65
N GLU A 36 -8.83 -11.79 -10.94
CA GLU A 36 -8.73 -10.81 -12.02
C GLU A 36 -7.38 -10.93 -12.76
N PRO A 37 -7.08 -12.07 -13.43
CA PRO A 37 -5.77 -12.30 -14.06
C PRO A 37 -5.38 -11.25 -15.10
N MET A 38 -6.37 -10.54 -15.66
CA MET A 38 -6.21 -9.53 -16.70
C MET A 38 -5.89 -8.14 -16.14
N LEU A 39 -6.15 -7.91 -14.85
CA LEU A 39 -5.84 -6.66 -14.14
C LEU A 39 -4.52 -6.73 -13.36
N ALA A 40 -4.06 -7.95 -13.05
CA ALA A 40 -2.73 -8.18 -12.51
C ALA A 40 -1.67 -8.04 -13.62
N PHE A 41 -1.38 -6.81 -14.04
CA PHE A 41 -0.38 -6.52 -15.08
C PHE A 41 1.05 -6.95 -14.70
N ASP A 42 1.32 -7.14 -13.41
CA ASP A 42 2.62 -7.59 -12.90
C ASP A 42 2.43 -8.60 -11.76
N ARG A 43 2.72 -9.88 -12.05
CA ARG A 43 2.60 -11.00 -11.08
C ARG A 43 3.65 -10.93 -9.97
N GLU A 44 4.69 -10.11 -10.13
CA GLU A 44 5.77 -9.94 -9.16
C GLU A 44 5.52 -8.75 -8.21
N ARG A 45 4.27 -8.26 -8.16
CA ARG A 45 3.87 -7.12 -7.33
C ARG A 45 2.59 -7.39 -6.54
N LYS A 46 2.50 -6.78 -5.36
CA LYS A 46 1.26 -6.62 -4.61
C LYS A 46 0.56 -5.35 -5.07
N GLN A 47 -0.63 -5.51 -5.62
CA GLN A 47 -1.43 -4.41 -6.15
C GLN A 47 -2.70 -4.20 -5.31
N TYR A 48 -3.06 -2.94 -5.09
CA TYR A 48 -4.24 -2.54 -4.34
C TYR A 48 -5.01 -1.45 -5.07
N PHE A 49 -6.33 -1.43 -4.91
CA PHE A 49 -7.22 -0.45 -5.52
C PHE A 49 -8.25 0.08 -4.53
N HIS A 50 -8.73 1.31 -4.78
CA HIS A 50 -9.83 1.90 -4.04
C HIS A 50 -11.03 2.12 -4.99
N PRO A 51 -12.24 1.56 -4.71
CA PRO A 51 -13.38 1.52 -5.63
C PRO A 51 -14.14 2.86 -5.79
N LYS A 52 -13.57 3.98 -5.35
CA LYS A 52 -14.20 5.31 -5.49
C LYS A 52 -13.85 5.94 -6.84
N PRO A 53 -14.71 6.80 -7.42
CA PRO A 53 -14.40 7.48 -8.67
C PRO A 53 -13.08 8.26 -8.58
N GLY A 54 -12.22 8.10 -9.60
CA GLY A 54 -10.82 8.50 -9.57
C GLY A 54 -9.86 7.39 -9.11
N SER A 55 -10.13 6.14 -9.50
CA SER A 55 -9.46 4.92 -9.03
C SER A 55 -7.96 5.08 -8.82
N CYS A 56 -7.56 5.10 -7.55
CA CYS A 56 -6.17 5.13 -7.14
C CYS A 56 -5.65 3.69 -7.02
N PHE A 57 -4.43 3.47 -7.51
CA PHE A 57 -3.76 2.17 -7.45
C PHE A 57 -2.45 2.28 -6.70
N ILE A 58 -2.16 1.27 -5.88
CA ILE A 58 -0.88 1.10 -5.21
C ILE A 58 -0.26 -0.18 -5.74
N SER A 59 1.01 -0.12 -6.19
CA SER A 59 1.75 -1.27 -6.70
C SER A 59 3.11 -1.37 -6.00
N LEU A 60 3.30 -2.46 -5.26
CA LEU A 60 4.45 -2.67 -4.38
C LEU A 60 5.18 -3.97 -4.73
N PRO A 61 6.48 -4.10 -4.47
CA PRO A 61 7.18 -5.38 -4.60
C PRO A 61 6.54 -6.48 -3.75
N LEU A 62 6.69 -7.76 -4.10
CA LEU A 62 6.18 -8.86 -3.26
C LEU A 62 6.80 -8.91 -1.85
N ASP A 63 8.07 -8.53 -1.77
CA ASP A 63 8.85 -8.53 -0.53
C ASP A 63 8.82 -7.14 0.11
N PHE A 64 8.49 -7.08 1.40
CA PHE A 64 8.35 -5.84 2.14
C PHE A 64 9.70 -5.14 2.32
N ASP A 65 10.79 -5.89 2.44
CA ASP A 65 12.13 -5.34 2.63
C ASP A 65 12.66 -4.67 1.36
N LYS A 66 12.05 -4.95 0.19
CA LYS A 66 12.33 -4.29 -1.09
C LYS A 66 11.61 -2.95 -1.24
N LEU A 67 10.86 -2.49 -0.23
CA LEU A 67 10.20 -1.19 -0.26
C LEU A 67 11.22 -0.04 -0.23
N ARG A 68 11.36 0.63 -1.37
CA ARG A 68 12.09 1.88 -1.52
C ARG A 68 11.22 3.09 -1.22
N ILE A 69 11.87 4.24 -1.03
CA ILE A 69 11.21 5.51 -0.72
C ILE A 69 10.12 5.90 -1.73
N ILE A 70 10.31 5.58 -3.02
CA ILE A 70 9.32 5.81 -4.08
C ILE A 70 7.99 5.08 -3.81
N HIS A 71 8.05 3.88 -3.24
CA HIS A 71 6.87 3.09 -2.92
C HIS A 71 6.17 3.67 -1.69
N LEU A 72 6.94 4.11 -0.69
CA LEU A 72 6.39 4.76 0.51
C LEU A 72 5.64 6.04 0.14
N TYR A 73 6.22 6.89 -0.72
CA TYR A 73 5.54 8.09 -1.20
C TYR A 73 4.29 7.76 -2.01
N GLY A 74 4.37 6.72 -2.86
CA GLY A 74 3.20 6.20 -3.56
C GLY A 74 2.05 5.89 -2.61
N ILE A 75 2.30 5.16 -1.53
CA ILE A 75 1.28 4.86 -0.51
C ILE A 75 0.71 6.15 0.08
N VAL A 76 1.55 7.09 0.52
CA VAL A 76 1.10 8.36 1.14
C VAL A 76 0.20 9.17 0.21
N VAL A 77 0.59 9.31 -1.06
CA VAL A 77 -0.18 10.09 -2.05
C VAL A 77 -1.51 9.40 -2.36
N GLN A 78 -1.47 8.10 -2.66
CA GLN A 78 -2.65 7.35 -3.08
C GLN A 78 -3.68 7.24 -1.94
N THR A 79 -3.23 7.16 -0.69
CA THR A 79 -4.10 7.09 0.51
C THR A 79 -4.51 8.46 1.04
N ARG A 80 -4.34 9.54 0.26
CA ARG A 80 -4.69 10.93 0.66
C ARG A 80 -4.10 11.32 2.01
N THR A 81 -2.84 10.97 2.23
CA THR A 81 -2.07 11.26 3.45
C THR A 81 -2.58 10.60 4.73
N ALA A 82 -3.29 9.47 4.64
CA ALA A 82 -3.61 8.64 5.81
C ALA A 82 -2.35 8.04 6.47
N PHE A 83 -1.31 7.82 5.65
CA PHE A 83 0.03 7.45 6.09
C PHE A 83 0.98 8.64 6.01
N ALA A 84 2.09 8.57 6.74
CA ALA A 84 3.21 9.50 6.64
C ALA A 84 4.55 8.76 6.65
N ILE A 85 5.58 9.41 6.14
CA ILE A 85 6.96 8.92 6.21
C ILE A 85 7.67 9.69 7.32
N ARG A 86 8.32 8.97 8.24
CA ARG A 86 9.13 9.57 9.30
C ARG A 86 10.55 9.06 9.25
N GLU A 87 11.48 9.91 9.67
CA GLU A 87 12.84 9.50 9.99
C GLU A 87 12.90 9.00 11.44
N ILE A 88 13.59 7.88 11.61
CA ILE A 88 13.97 7.26 12.89
C ILE A 88 15.48 7.14 12.99
#